data_AF-A0A8H6YSU6-F1
#
_entry.id   AF-A0A8H6YSU6-F1
#
_cell.length_a   1.000
_cell.length_b   1.000
_cell.length_c   1.000
_cell.angle_alpha   90.00
_cell.angle_beta   90.00
_cell.angle_gamma   90.00
#
_symmetry.space_group_name_H-M   'P 1'
#
loop_
_entity.id
_entity.type
_entity.pdbx_description
1 polymer ?
#
loop_
_entity_poly.entity_id
_entity_poly.type
_entity_poly.pdbx_seq_one_letter_code
_entity_poly.pdbx_strand_id
1 'polypeptide(L)'
;MRLLGESLGILIKVYNPDTHITDIVPIALGIGLFEQGSCCARSRPEHDRAAASPIEMICSSGKRTQPNDQIVHFDTSRSGSSHPAYRPFDSTMRSFVYRLEPRVIQGMLEFEYSYGLRMPSMMAMIYPFGDTPSRISTGERRRFCLCTPASTSRSVYSSTLEIFVTNLQHRDHRKFGVPKRHARKLPWLAKEVGMLVIGPATVGGIKPGCFSIGNSGSMMDNIIASKLYHASSVGYVSKSGGMSNELNNILSLMMNGMYEGIAIGGDRYPGSTFIDHLLRYEADPQCKMLVLLGEVGASAIGTCAKMFDMEVQFGHTRSMADSEMETADAKNKVMHAAGFVVPETFKELLHVLEETYENLVKKGVVVPKAEMDPPVIPMYYKWAQELGLICKPTVAFIFTIGDECGQELVCPGMRISDVFKEDIGLSGVASLPTWATKFIEMVLMLTTDHSPTVSGYVQVLYPARTLLRSITPSSRRAQGKI
;
A
#
# COMPACT_ATOMS: atom_id res chain seq x y z
N MET A 1 20.70 -8.37 7.03
CA MET A 1 21.84 -7.84 6.25
C MET A 1 23.16 -7.93 6.99
N ARG A 2 23.32 -7.35 8.19
CA ARG A 2 24.57 -7.48 8.97
C ARG A 2 24.98 -8.93 9.23
N LEU A 3 24.07 -9.75 9.76
CA LEU A 3 24.31 -11.19 10.01
C LEU A 3 24.72 -11.95 8.73
N LEU A 4 24.18 -11.55 7.57
CA LEU A 4 24.56 -12.14 6.29
C LEU A 4 26.02 -11.82 5.95
N GLY A 5 26.45 -10.58 6.16
CA GLY A 5 27.85 -10.17 5.95
C GLY A 5 28.81 -10.94 6.86
N GLU A 6 28.46 -11.07 8.14
CA GLU A 6 29.23 -11.86 9.12
C GLU A 6 29.33 -13.33 8.70
N SER A 7 28.22 -13.94 8.24
CA SER A 7 28.22 -15.34 7.79
C SER A 7 29.04 -15.59 6.53
N LEU A 8 29.12 -14.60 5.62
CA LEU A 8 29.83 -14.71 4.35
C LEU A 8 31.28 -14.18 4.42
N GLY A 9 31.69 -13.58 5.55
CA GLY A 9 32.97 -12.88 5.66
C GLY A 9 33.05 -11.60 4.81
N ILE A 10 31.91 -11.03 4.42
CA ILE A 10 31.81 -9.82 3.60
C ILE A 10 31.50 -8.63 4.51
N LEU A 11 32.29 -7.55 4.41
CA LEU A 11 32.02 -6.32 5.14
C LEU A 11 30.75 -5.63 4.61
N ILE A 12 29.65 -5.77 5.35
CA ILE A 12 28.38 -5.09 5.07
C ILE A 12 28.11 -4.07 6.18
N LYS A 13 28.21 -2.78 5.85
CA LYS A 13 27.79 -1.68 6.74
C LYS A 13 26.30 -1.39 6.53
N VAL A 14 25.51 -1.42 7.60
CA VAL A 14 24.06 -1.20 7.56
C VAL A 14 23.74 0.13 8.23
N TYR A 15 22.90 0.93 7.58
CA TYR A 15 22.45 2.24 8.06
C TYR A 15 20.92 2.26 8.16
N ASN A 16 20.42 3.10 9.07
CA ASN A 16 19.00 3.22 9.41
C ASN A 16 18.41 4.51 8.81
N PRO A 17 17.09 4.72 8.89
CA PRO A 17 16.44 5.97 8.46
C PRO A 17 16.97 7.25 9.13
N ASP A 18 17.68 7.12 10.26
CA ASP A 18 18.36 8.24 10.92
C ASP A 18 19.57 8.77 10.13
N THR A 19 20.09 7.97 9.18
CA THR A 19 21.19 8.38 8.29
C THR A 19 20.60 8.98 7.02
N HIS A 20 21.08 10.16 6.63
CA HIS A 20 20.61 10.79 5.40
C HIS A 20 20.91 9.90 4.17
N ILE A 21 19.94 9.84 3.25
CA ILE A 21 19.92 8.87 2.14
C ILE A 21 21.19 8.86 1.27
N THR A 22 21.86 10.01 1.10
CA THR A 22 23.09 10.13 0.28
C THR A 22 24.40 10.01 1.05
N ASP A 23 24.37 9.91 2.38
CA ASP A 23 25.60 9.94 3.19
C ASP A 23 26.44 8.66 3.06
N ILE A 24 25.83 7.56 2.64
CA ILE A 24 26.54 6.31 2.39
C ILE A 24 27.49 6.38 1.18
N VAL A 25 27.25 7.30 0.23
CA VAL A 25 28.04 7.43 -1.01
C VAL A 25 29.46 7.93 -0.72
N PRO A 26 29.69 9.08 -0.05
CA PRO A 26 31.05 9.52 0.28
C PRO A 26 31.77 8.55 1.22
N ILE A 27 31.04 7.85 2.10
CA ILE A 27 31.60 6.81 2.97
C ILE A 27 32.13 5.64 2.14
N ALA A 28 31.37 5.19 1.13
CA ALA A 28 31.78 4.12 0.25
C ALA A 28 32.96 4.52 -0.65
N LEU A 29 33.04 5.79 -1.05
CA LEU A 29 34.12 6.32 -1.88
C LEU A 29 35.37 6.71 -1.08
N GLY A 30 35.31 6.78 0.25
CA GLY A 30 36.42 7.19 1.12
C GLY A 30 36.73 8.69 1.09
N ILE A 31 35.77 9.53 0.69
CA ILE A 31 35.98 10.97 0.42
C ILE A 31 35.68 11.88 1.64
N GLY A 32 35.15 11.35 2.75
CA GLY A 32 34.81 12.19 3.92
C GLY A 32 34.94 11.51 5.28
N LEU A 33 35.57 12.25 6.22
CA LEU A 33 35.60 12.01 7.66
C LEU A 33 34.19 12.15 8.25
N PHE A 34 33.85 11.24 9.14
CA PHE A 34 32.62 11.29 9.92
C PHE A 34 32.77 12.39 10.99
N GLU A 35 32.26 13.60 10.76
CA GLU A 35 31.83 14.40 11.90
C GLU A 35 30.54 13.76 12.40
N GLN A 36 30.56 13.21 13.62
CA GLN A 36 29.34 13.01 14.40
C GLN A 36 28.75 14.40 14.72
N GLY A 37 28.22 15.05 13.70
CA GLY A 37 27.47 16.29 13.80
C GLY A 37 26.10 15.97 14.37
N SER A 38 25.95 16.24 15.66
CA SER A 38 24.69 16.34 16.39
C SER A 38 23.60 17.05 15.59
N CYS A 39 22.71 16.28 14.96
CA CYS A 39 21.33 16.70 14.71
C CYS A 39 20.44 15.89 15.66
N CYS A 40 20.36 16.38 16.90
CA CYS A 40 19.37 16.06 17.92
C CYS A 40 18.86 14.60 17.98
N ALA A 41 19.66 13.71 18.56
CA ALA A 41 19.11 12.80 19.54
C ALA A 41 18.63 13.65 20.74
N ARG A 42 17.44 14.26 20.64
CA ARG A 42 16.71 14.62 21.85
C ARG A 42 16.45 13.30 22.55
N SER A 43 17.09 13.13 23.71
CA SER A 43 16.82 12.05 24.64
C SER A 43 15.31 11.80 24.69
N ARG A 44 14.89 10.60 24.32
CA ARG A 44 13.53 10.13 24.68
C ARG A 44 13.37 10.39 26.18
N PRO A 45 12.34 11.10 26.64
CA PRO A 45 12.02 11.08 28.05
C PRO A 45 11.77 9.63 28.44
N GLU A 46 12.44 9.17 29.49
CA GLU A 46 12.08 7.93 30.15
C GLU A 46 10.60 8.02 30.50
N HIS A 47 9.77 7.17 29.87
CA HIS A 47 8.39 7.04 30.29
C HIS A 47 8.39 6.39 31.67
N ASP A 48 8.22 7.22 32.69
CA ASP A 48 7.73 6.77 33.98
C ASP A 48 6.50 5.90 33.77
N ARG A 49 6.51 4.71 34.39
CA ARG A 49 5.40 3.76 34.36
C ARG A 49 4.19 4.39 35.04
N ALA A 50 3.34 5.06 34.24
CA ALA A 50 2.02 5.46 34.68
C ALA A 50 1.19 4.21 34.99
N ALA A 51 0.69 4.14 36.22
CA ALA A 51 -0.16 3.05 36.69
C ALA A 51 -1.43 2.97 35.82
N ALA A 52 -1.67 1.80 35.25
CA ALA A 52 -2.88 1.49 34.51
C ALA A 52 -4.10 1.57 35.44
N SER A 53 -5.12 2.33 35.05
CA SER A 53 -6.45 2.24 35.64
C SER A 53 -7.12 0.91 35.22
N PRO A 54 -8.03 0.34 36.05
CA PRO A 54 -8.54 -1.00 35.84
C PRO A 54 -9.43 -1.04 34.59
N ILE A 55 -9.10 -1.94 33.67
CA ILE A 55 -9.91 -2.29 32.52
C ILE A 55 -11.21 -2.93 33.02
N GLU A 56 -12.35 -2.41 32.56
CA GLU A 56 -13.69 -2.91 32.88
C GLU A 56 -13.83 -4.41 32.55
N MET A 57 -14.50 -5.12 33.45
CA MET A 57 -14.68 -6.56 33.43
C MET A 57 -15.45 -7.06 32.21
N ILE A 58 -14.94 -8.15 31.64
CA ILE A 58 -15.55 -8.94 30.58
C ILE A 58 -16.86 -9.57 31.09
N CYS A 59 -17.98 -9.30 30.39
CA CYS A 59 -19.26 -9.97 30.63
C CYS A 59 -19.18 -11.48 30.33
N SER A 60 -19.74 -12.28 31.25
CA SER A 60 -19.64 -13.74 31.37
C SER A 60 -20.55 -14.57 30.44
N SER A 61 -20.92 -14.07 29.26
CA SER A 61 -21.80 -14.80 28.34
C SER A 61 -21.10 -15.05 27.01
N GLY A 62 -20.39 -16.18 26.92
CA GLY A 62 -19.70 -16.68 25.72
C GLY A 62 -20.65 -17.03 24.57
N LYS A 63 -21.29 -16.03 23.97
CA LYS A 63 -21.98 -16.13 22.68
C LYS A 63 -21.25 -15.28 21.66
N ARG A 64 -20.66 -15.94 20.67
CA ARG A 64 -20.05 -15.33 19.50
C ARG A 64 -21.15 -15.05 18.47
N THR A 65 -21.69 -13.84 18.47
CA THR A 65 -22.59 -13.37 17.41
C THR A 65 -21.76 -13.06 16.18
N GLN A 66 -21.97 -13.78 15.09
CA GLN A 66 -21.53 -13.30 13.77
C GLN A 66 -22.37 -12.06 13.43
N PRO A 67 -21.77 -10.94 12.99
CA PRO A 67 -22.55 -9.82 12.51
C PRO A 67 -23.19 -10.23 11.19
N ASN A 68 -24.52 -10.42 11.18
CA ASN A 68 -25.30 -10.29 9.95
C ASN A 68 -24.89 -8.99 9.28
N ASP A 69 -24.69 -9.01 7.96
CA ASP A 69 -24.36 -7.85 7.13
C ASP A 69 -25.28 -6.66 7.46
N GLN A 70 -24.85 -5.81 8.39
CA GLN A 70 -25.51 -4.56 8.70
C GLN A 70 -25.12 -3.60 7.58
N ILE A 71 -25.90 -3.61 6.50
CA ILE A 71 -25.87 -2.54 5.52
C ILE A 71 -26.41 -1.30 6.24
N VAL A 72 -25.49 -0.45 6.71
CA VAL A 72 -25.83 0.84 7.31
C VAL A 72 -26.31 1.75 6.17
N HIS A 73 -27.61 1.98 6.11
CA HIS A 73 -28.17 3.00 5.22
C HIS A 73 -27.93 4.38 5.84
N PHE A 74 -27.16 5.21 5.14
CA PHE A 74 -26.90 6.58 5.56
C PHE A 74 -28.01 7.49 5.04
N ASP A 75 -28.62 8.27 5.94
CA ASP A 75 -29.50 9.37 5.55
C ASP A 75 -28.70 10.39 4.73
N THR A 76 -29.06 10.53 3.44
CA THR A 76 -28.58 11.57 2.54
C THR A 76 -29.24 12.92 2.86
N SER A 77 -29.12 13.37 4.11
CA SER A 77 -29.49 14.75 4.44
C SER A 77 -28.52 15.71 3.75
N ARG A 78 -29.09 16.67 3.00
CA ARG A 78 -28.40 17.67 2.19
C ARG A 78 -27.58 18.61 3.08
N SER A 79 -26.30 18.33 3.33
CA SER A 79 -25.36 19.38 3.74
C SER A 79 -24.74 19.99 2.48
N GLY A 80 -25.29 21.12 2.02
CA GLY A 80 -24.73 21.91 0.93
C GLY A 80 -23.48 22.67 1.33
N SER A 81 -22.38 21.99 1.64
CA SER A 81 -21.06 22.64 1.72
C SER A 81 -20.48 22.70 0.31
N SER A 82 -20.40 23.90 -0.27
CA SER A 82 -19.64 24.14 -1.50
C SER A 82 -18.15 23.99 -1.17
N HIS A 83 -17.63 22.77 -1.23
CA HIS A 83 -16.20 22.53 -0.98
C HIS A 83 -15.36 23.22 -2.06
N PRO A 84 -14.33 24.00 -1.69
CA PRO A 84 -13.47 24.65 -2.67
C PRO A 84 -12.81 23.61 -3.59
N ALA A 85 -12.66 23.95 -4.88
CA ALA A 85 -12.04 23.03 -5.84
C ALA A 85 -10.56 22.74 -5.53
N TYR A 86 -9.87 23.68 -4.86
CA TYR A 86 -8.46 23.54 -4.50
C TYR A 86 -8.20 22.53 -3.37
N ARG A 87 -9.24 22.17 -2.60
CA ARG A 87 -9.14 21.24 -1.47
C ARG A 87 -9.85 19.91 -1.79
N PRO A 88 -9.12 18.93 -2.37
CA PRO A 88 -9.69 17.64 -2.72
C PRO A 88 -9.87 16.74 -1.50
N PHE A 89 -9.03 16.86 -0.47
CA PHE A 89 -9.06 16.02 0.72
C PHE A 89 -9.45 16.84 1.96
N ASP A 90 -10.46 16.36 2.67
CA ASP A 90 -10.97 16.91 3.94
C ASP A 90 -11.30 15.76 4.91
N SER A 91 -11.52 16.06 6.19
CA SER A 91 -11.89 15.05 7.21
C SER A 91 -13.26 14.38 6.95
N THR A 92 -14.10 15.00 6.11
CA THR A 92 -15.39 14.44 5.67
C THR A 92 -15.28 13.59 4.42
N MET A 93 -14.07 13.48 3.83
CA MET A 93 -13.82 12.68 2.62
C MET A 93 -14.27 11.24 2.85
N ARG A 94 -14.90 10.67 1.82
CA ARG A 94 -15.22 9.24 1.77
C ARG A 94 -14.58 8.63 0.54
N SER A 95 -14.13 7.40 0.70
CA SER A 95 -13.38 6.68 -0.32
C SER A 95 -13.91 5.26 -0.53
N PHE A 96 -13.67 4.78 -1.74
CA PHE A 96 -13.84 3.39 -2.10
C PHE A 96 -12.45 2.82 -2.42
N VAL A 97 -12.20 1.56 -2.08
CA VAL A 97 -11.00 0.85 -2.54
C VAL A 97 -11.40 -0.20 -3.55
N TYR A 98 -10.80 -0.10 -4.73
CA TYR A 98 -10.95 -1.13 -5.75
C TYR A 98 -9.94 -2.24 -5.48
N ARG A 99 -10.42 -3.48 -5.38
CA ARG A 99 -9.75 -4.73 -4.99
C ARG A 99 -9.73 -5.02 -3.48
N LEU A 100 -9.53 -6.30 -3.15
CA LEU A 100 -9.33 -6.77 -1.78
C LEU A 100 -7.87 -6.60 -1.36
N GLU A 101 -7.57 -5.49 -0.68
CA GLU A 101 -6.23 -5.19 -0.16
C GLU A 101 -6.28 -4.83 1.34
N PRO A 102 -6.41 -5.83 2.23
CA PRO A 102 -6.70 -5.61 3.65
C PRO A 102 -5.61 -4.82 4.39
N ARG A 103 -4.33 -4.99 4.01
CA ARG A 103 -3.22 -4.27 4.65
C ARG A 103 -3.27 -2.77 4.36
N VAL A 104 -3.63 -2.40 3.13
CA VAL A 104 -3.75 -1.00 2.70
C VAL A 104 -4.90 -0.31 3.44
N ILE A 105 -6.04 -1.01 3.49
CA ILE A 105 -7.23 -0.53 4.18
C ILE A 105 -6.95 -0.37 5.67
N GLN A 106 -6.30 -1.35 6.28
CA GLN A 106 -5.90 -1.27 7.68
C GLN A 106 -4.99 -0.07 7.92
N GLY A 107 -3.97 0.16 7.09
CA GLY A 107 -3.09 1.33 7.21
C GLY A 107 -3.82 2.67 7.09
N MET A 108 -4.81 2.78 6.18
CA MET A 108 -5.67 3.96 6.07
C MET A 108 -6.50 4.18 7.34
N LEU A 109 -7.07 3.11 7.91
CA LEU A 109 -7.86 3.20 9.15
C LEU A 109 -7.00 3.53 10.38
N GLU A 110 -5.79 2.99 10.46
CA GLU A 110 -4.83 3.34 11.52
C GLU A 110 -4.40 4.79 11.44
N PHE A 111 -4.14 5.28 10.23
CA PHE A 111 -3.85 6.68 10.00
C PHE A 111 -5.02 7.55 10.49
N GLU A 112 -6.26 7.20 10.18
CA GLU A 112 -7.45 7.92 10.65
C GLU A 112 -7.62 7.91 12.17
N TYR A 113 -7.31 6.77 12.78
CA TYR A 113 -7.31 6.64 14.24
C TYR A 113 -6.25 7.54 14.88
N SER A 114 -5.10 7.73 14.23
CA SER A 114 -3.97 8.56 14.73
C SER A 114 -4.31 10.03 14.99
N TYR A 115 -5.39 10.56 14.42
CA TYR A 115 -5.85 11.92 14.66
C TYR A 115 -7.30 11.98 15.18
N GLY A 116 -7.82 10.85 15.67
CA GLY A 116 -9.10 10.77 16.35
C GLY A 116 -10.32 10.93 15.45
N LEU A 117 -10.23 10.51 14.18
CA LEU A 117 -11.38 10.60 13.28
C LEU A 117 -12.49 9.65 13.74
N ARG A 118 -13.69 10.19 13.98
CA ARG A 118 -14.85 9.41 14.48
C ARG A 118 -15.47 8.48 13.45
N MET A 119 -15.30 8.78 12.17
CA MET A 119 -15.90 8.03 11.07
C MET A 119 -14.83 7.64 10.06
N PRO A 120 -14.78 6.37 9.65
CA PRO A 120 -13.77 5.93 8.70
C PRO A 120 -13.95 6.64 7.36
N SER A 121 -12.84 6.94 6.69
CA SER A 121 -12.88 7.47 5.32
C SER A 121 -13.33 6.38 4.34
N MET A 122 -13.05 5.12 4.63
CA MET A 122 -13.39 3.96 3.82
C MET A 122 -14.88 3.63 3.91
N MET A 123 -15.59 3.66 2.78
CA MET A 123 -17.03 3.36 2.71
C MET A 123 -17.30 1.92 2.25
N ALA A 124 -16.67 1.48 1.16
CA ALA A 124 -16.78 0.10 0.69
C ALA A 124 -15.56 -0.35 -0.13
N MET A 125 -15.44 -1.67 -0.24
CA MET A 125 -14.48 -2.34 -1.13
C MET A 125 -15.20 -2.85 -2.38
N ILE A 126 -14.57 -2.72 -3.54
CA ILE A 126 -15.09 -3.21 -4.82
C ILE A 126 -14.21 -4.37 -5.25
N TYR A 127 -14.71 -5.61 -5.15
CA TYR A 127 -13.98 -6.81 -5.55
C TYR A 127 -14.74 -7.59 -6.63
N PRO A 128 -14.26 -7.59 -7.90
CA PRO A 128 -15.04 -8.12 -9.03
C PRO A 128 -15.10 -9.64 -9.10
N PHE A 129 -14.35 -10.37 -8.27
CA PHE A 129 -14.31 -11.84 -8.27
C PHE A 129 -15.17 -12.47 -7.15
N GLY A 130 -15.89 -11.66 -6.36
CA GLY A 130 -16.76 -12.15 -5.28
C GLY A 130 -18.23 -12.22 -5.71
N ASP A 131 -18.95 -13.22 -5.18
CA ASP A 131 -20.39 -13.43 -5.45
C ASP A 131 -21.31 -12.46 -4.69
N THR A 132 -20.78 -11.60 -3.82
CA THR A 132 -21.57 -10.60 -3.10
C THR A 132 -21.81 -9.35 -3.98
N PRO A 133 -23.06 -9.07 -4.39
CA PRO A 133 -23.35 -7.93 -5.24
C PRO A 133 -23.16 -6.63 -4.46
N SER A 134 -22.04 -5.95 -4.66
CA SER A 134 -21.84 -4.58 -4.21
C SER A 134 -22.53 -3.63 -5.20
N ARG A 135 -23.83 -3.36 -4.98
CA ARG A 135 -24.55 -2.31 -5.70
C ARG A 135 -24.09 -0.95 -5.17
N ILE A 136 -23.25 -0.26 -5.93
CA ILE A 136 -22.86 1.13 -5.63
C ILE A 136 -24.00 2.04 -6.11
N SER A 137 -24.88 2.46 -5.21
CA SER A 137 -25.75 3.60 -5.48
C SER A 137 -24.99 4.87 -5.11
N THR A 138 -24.36 5.52 -6.09
CA THR A 138 -23.84 6.87 -5.93
C THR A 138 -25.02 7.84 -5.81
N GLY A 139 -25.46 8.10 -4.57
CA GLY A 139 -26.33 9.24 -4.27
C GLY A 139 -25.64 10.54 -4.69
N GLU A 140 -26.43 11.48 -5.22
CA GLU A 140 -25.97 12.71 -5.88
C GLU A 140 -24.82 13.46 -5.19
N ARG A 141 -23.86 13.91 -6.03
CA ARG A 141 -22.87 14.99 -5.78
C ARG A 141 -22.11 14.96 -4.44
N ARG A 142 -21.63 13.80 -4.00
CA ARG A 142 -20.50 13.74 -3.05
C ARG A 142 -19.21 13.45 -3.82
N ARG A 143 -18.13 14.22 -3.55
CA ARG A 143 -16.79 13.94 -4.11
C ARG A 143 -16.25 12.68 -3.41
N PHE A 144 -16.20 11.56 -4.12
CA PHE A 144 -15.61 10.31 -3.61
C PHE A 144 -14.17 10.17 -4.11
N CYS A 145 -13.24 9.80 -3.24
CA CYS A 145 -11.91 9.34 -3.66
C CYS A 145 -12.02 7.86 -4.01
N LEU A 146 -11.76 7.47 -5.26
CA LEU A 146 -11.48 6.07 -5.51
C LEU A 146 -9.98 5.84 -5.42
N CYS A 147 -9.58 5.07 -4.42
CA CYS A 147 -8.24 4.54 -4.33
C CYS A 147 -8.20 3.24 -5.14
N THR A 148 -7.43 3.21 -6.22
CA THR A 148 -7.11 1.97 -6.95
C THR A 148 -5.69 1.56 -6.61
N PRO A 149 -5.44 1.00 -5.42
CA PRO A 149 -4.10 0.54 -5.09
C PRO A 149 -3.74 -0.62 -6.03
N ALA A 150 -2.59 -0.48 -6.70
CA ALA A 150 -1.88 -1.51 -7.46
C ALA A 150 -2.75 -2.52 -8.24
N SER A 151 -3.76 -2.06 -8.99
CA SER A 151 -4.38 -2.94 -9.98
C SER A 151 -3.33 -3.29 -11.04
N THR A 152 -3.36 -4.52 -11.57
CA THR A 152 -2.48 -4.90 -12.67
C THR A 152 -2.59 -3.83 -13.76
N SER A 153 -1.47 -3.36 -14.32
CA SER A 153 -1.44 -2.29 -15.34
C SER A 153 -2.42 -2.50 -16.51
N ARG A 154 -2.85 -3.75 -16.72
CA ARG A 154 -3.86 -4.19 -17.69
C ARG A 154 -5.30 -3.78 -17.35
N SER A 155 -5.69 -3.78 -16.08
CA SER A 155 -7.08 -3.54 -15.64
C SER A 155 -7.36 -2.12 -15.17
N VAL A 156 -6.31 -1.34 -14.81
CA VAL A 156 -6.44 0.05 -14.34
C VAL A 156 -7.33 0.86 -15.29
N TYR A 157 -7.05 0.80 -16.59
CA TYR A 157 -7.74 1.62 -17.57
C TYR A 157 -9.24 1.33 -17.67
N SER A 158 -9.62 0.04 -17.76
CA SER A 158 -11.04 -0.35 -17.86
C SER A 158 -11.79 0.01 -16.58
N SER A 159 -11.20 -0.24 -15.42
CA SER A 159 -11.80 0.10 -14.13
C SER A 159 -11.99 1.62 -14.02
N THR A 160 -10.95 2.44 -14.32
CA THR A 160 -11.05 3.91 -14.31
C THR A 160 -12.13 4.44 -15.25
N LEU A 161 -12.28 3.85 -16.44
CA LEU A 161 -13.34 4.23 -17.38
C LEU A 161 -14.74 3.95 -16.83
N GLU A 162 -14.98 2.81 -16.18
CA GLU A 162 -16.28 2.49 -15.58
C GLU A 162 -16.70 3.55 -14.53
N ILE A 163 -15.74 4.13 -13.81
CA ILE A 163 -16.00 5.19 -12.83
C ILE A 163 -16.32 6.52 -13.50
N PHE A 164 -15.63 6.86 -14.60
CA PHE A 164 -15.99 8.05 -15.36
C PHE A 164 -17.40 7.93 -15.93
N VAL A 165 -17.78 6.75 -16.42
CA VAL A 165 -19.13 6.49 -16.97
C VAL A 165 -20.22 6.56 -15.90
N THR A 166 -19.97 6.05 -14.69
CA THR A 166 -20.97 6.11 -13.60
C THR A 166 -21.21 7.53 -13.07
N ASN A 167 -20.22 8.42 -13.15
CA ASN A 167 -20.38 9.85 -12.86
C ASN A 167 -20.96 10.65 -14.04
N LEU A 168 -20.75 10.19 -15.27
CA LEU A 168 -21.39 10.69 -16.49
C LEU A 168 -22.81 10.11 -16.63
N GLN A 169 -23.74 10.49 -15.76
CA GLN A 169 -25.15 10.39 -16.13
C GLN A 169 -25.40 11.35 -17.31
N HIS A 170 -25.57 10.78 -18.50
CA HIS A 170 -25.82 11.43 -19.80
C HIS A 170 -24.57 11.89 -20.59
N ARG A 171 -23.93 10.97 -21.31
CA ARG A 171 -23.53 11.14 -22.73
C ARG A 171 -22.94 9.85 -23.31
N ASP A 172 -23.10 9.70 -24.62
CA ASP A 172 -22.99 8.47 -25.41
C ASP A 172 -21.77 7.56 -25.17
N HIS A 173 -22.05 6.26 -25.17
CA HIS A 173 -21.07 5.17 -25.10
C HIS A 173 -20.23 5.09 -26.38
N ARG A 174 -18.91 5.36 -26.29
CA ARG A 174 -17.95 4.94 -27.31
C ARG A 174 -16.81 4.12 -26.70
N LYS A 175 -16.69 2.86 -27.13
CA LYS A 175 -15.57 1.96 -26.80
C LYS A 175 -14.36 2.30 -27.66
N PHE A 176 -13.17 2.40 -27.06
CA PHE A 176 -11.92 2.62 -27.81
C PHE A 176 -10.69 1.99 -27.14
N GLY A 177 -9.91 1.22 -27.90
CA GLY A 177 -8.70 0.53 -27.42
C GLY A 177 -7.35 1.22 -27.66
N VAL A 178 -6.33 0.47 -27.19
CA VAL A 178 -4.86 0.45 -27.36
C VAL A 178 -3.96 1.22 -26.34
N PRO A 179 -2.95 0.57 -25.69
CA PRO A 179 -2.05 1.16 -24.67
C PRO A 179 -1.03 2.19 -25.21
N LYS A 180 -0.45 3.05 -24.35
CA LYS A 180 0.07 4.43 -24.59
C LYS A 180 -1.03 5.47 -24.89
N ARG A 181 -1.97 5.17 -25.79
CA ARG A 181 -3.14 6.02 -26.02
C ARG A 181 -4.05 6.10 -24.79
N HIS A 182 -4.15 5.01 -24.02
CA HIS A 182 -4.91 4.95 -22.76
C HIS A 182 -4.43 5.97 -21.72
N ALA A 183 -3.11 6.04 -21.49
CA ALA A 183 -2.52 6.99 -20.54
C ALA A 183 -2.72 8.46 -20.95
N ARG A 184 -2.84 8.77 -22.25
CA ARG A 184 -3.20 10.11 -22.74
C ARG A 184 -4.70 10.40 -22.66
N LYS A 185 -5.54 9.40 -22.87
CA LYS A 185 -7.00 9.52 -22.80
C LYS A 185 -7.48 9.80 -21.38
N LEU A 186 -6.83 9.22 -20.36
CA LEU A 186 -7.24 9.36 -18.96
C LEU A 186 -7.22 10.84 -18.48
N PRO A 187 -6.12 11.60 -18.61
CA PRO A 187 -6.10 13.02 -18.25
C PRO A 187 -7.12 13.86 -19.03
N TRP A 188 -7.31 13.54 -20.32
CA TRP A 188 -8.27 14.26 -21.17
C TRP A 188 -9.71 14.02 -20.70
N LEU A 189 -10.10 12.76 -20.48
CA LEU A 189 -11.41 12.40 -19.92
C LEU A 189 -11.62 12.96 -18.53
N ALA A 190 -10.58 12.92 -17.67
CA ALA A 190 -10.63 13.49 -16.33
C ALA A 190 -10.97 14.98 -16.36
N LYS A 191 -10.37 15.74 -17.30
CA LYS A 191 -10.69 17.16 -17.52
C LYS A 191 -12.11 17.37 -18.04
N GLU A 192 -12.59 16.53 -18.96
CA GLU A 192 -13.98 16.64 -19.45
C GLU A 192 -15.03 16.37 -18.35
N VAL A 193 -14.77 15.39 -17.48
CA VAL A 193 -15.67 15.04 -16.36
C VAL A 193 -15.48 15.98 -15.16
N GLY A 194 -14.37 16.73 -15.11
CA GLY A 194 -14.02 17.59 -13.97
C GLY A 194 -13.56 16.79 -12.74
N MET A 195 -12.91 15.64 -12.95
CA MET A 195 -12.36 14.79 -11.89
C MET A 195 -10.85 14.96 -11.78
N LEU A 196 -10.34 15.04 -10.54
CA LEU A 196 -8.91 14.98 -10.26
C LEU A 196 -8.45 13.52 -10.27
N VAL A 197 -7.42 13.22 -11.06
CA VAL A 197 -6.81 11.88 -11.14
C VAL A 197 -5.36 11.98 -10.73
N ILE A 198 -4.99 11.31 -9.64
CA ILE A 198 -3.60 11.24 -9.14
C ILE A 198 -3.01 9.89 -9.57
N GLY A 199 -1.83 9.91 -10.22
CA GLY A 199 -1.27 8.74 -10.90
C GLY A 199 -1.56 8.75 -12.39
N PRO A 200 -1.35 7.64 -13.14
CA PRO A 200 -0.93 6.30 -12.71
C PRO A 200 0.52 6.20 -12.19
N ALA A 201 0.92 4.99 -11.75
CA ALA A 201 2.25 4.68 -11.22
C ALA A 201 2.65 5.57 -10.02
N THR A 202 1.76 5.65 -9.04
CA THR A 202 1.95 6.45 -7.82
C THR A 202 1.56 5.66 -6.57
N VAL A 203 2.13 6.04 -5.43
CA VAL A 203 1.65 5.64 -4.10
C VAL A 203 0.38 6.40 -3.68
N GLY A 204 0.14 7.55 -4.32
CA GLY A 204 -0.99 8.44 -4.04
C GLY A 204 -0.52 9.75 -3.40
N GLY A 205 -0.98 9.99 -2.18
CA GLY A 205 -0.69 11.19 -1.43
C GLY A 205 -1.30 11.14 -0.05
N ILE A 206 -0.87 12.06 0.80
CA ILE A 206 -1.27 12.13 2.20
C ILE A 206 -1.57 13.58 2.57
N LYS A 207 -2.69 13.77 3.25
CA LYS A 207 -3.03 15.03 3.91
C LYS A 207 -3.14 14.76 5.41
N PRO A 208 -2.09 15.09 6.20
CA PRO A 208 -2.10 14.95 7.65
C PRO A 208 -3.37 15.46 8.31
N GLY A 209 -3.91 14.67 9.24
CA GLY A 209 -5.15 14.98 9.96
C GLY A 209 -6.44 14.93 9.13
N CYS A 210 -6.38 14.51 7.85
CA CYS A 210 -7.55 14.47 6.96
C CYS A 210 -7.76 13.11 6.29
N PHE A 211 -6.82 12.70 5.42
CA PHE A 211 -6.99 11.53 4.56
C PHE A 211 -5.64 11.06 4.00
N SER A 212 -5.45 9.75 3.91
CA SER A 212 -4.32 9.12 3.21
C SER A 212 -4.81 8.25 2.06
N ILE A 213 -4.15 8.34 0.91
CA ILE A 213 -4.44 7.49 -0.25
C ILE A 213 -3.60 6.22 -0.14
N GLY A 214 -4.28 5.10 0.07
CA GLY A 214 -3.67 3.78 -0.01
C GLY A 214 -2.52 3.60 0.98
N ASN A 215 -1.32 3.28 0.47
CA ASN A 215 -0.12 3.04 1.28
C ASN A 215 0.74 4.30 1.52
N SER A 216 0.20 5.49 1.26
CA SER A 216 0.94 6.73 1.48
C SER A 216 1.25 6.93 2.97
N GLY A 217 2.51 7.22 3.31
CA GLY A 217 2.98 7.32 4.70
C GLY A 217 3.46 5.99 5.30
N SER A 218 3.33 4.86 4.60
CA SER A 218 3.77 3.53 5.04
C SER A 218 3.10 3.05 6.34
N MET A 219 3.81 2.31 7.18
CA MET A 219 3.30 1.79 8.46
C MET A 219 3.14 2.92 9.49
N MET A 220 2.36 2.64 10.54
CA MET A 220 2.10 3.58 11.62
C MET A 220 3.37 4.14 12.28
N ASP A 221 4.42 3.33 12.42
CA ASP A 221 5.70 3.78 12.97
C ASP A 221 6.28 4.97 12.20
N ASN A 222 6.16 4.95 10.87
CA ASN A 222 6.61 6.04 10.01
C ASN A 222 5.66 7.25 10.05
N ILE A 223 4.34 7.02 10.17
CA ILE A 223 3.34 8.09 10.35
C ILE A 223 3.65 8.89 11.62
N ILE A 224 3.99 8.20 12.72
CA ILE A 224 4.36 8.84 13.99
C ILE A 224 5.73 9.51 13.88
N ALA A 225 6.75 8.81 13.36
CA ALA A 225 8.10 9.35 13.24
C ALA A 225 8.15 10.61 12.38
N SER A 226 7.41 10.63 11.25
CA SER A 226 7.32 11.79 10.36
C SER A 226 6.21 12.78 10.73
N LYS A 227 5.60 12.65 11.93
CA LYS A 227 4.57 13.56 12.47
C LYS A 227 3.38 13.79 11.53
N LEU A 228 2.98 12.78 10.76
CA LEU A 228 1.95 12.87 9.73
C LEU A 228 0.51 12.88 10.28
N TYR A 229 0.33 12.77 11.59
CA TYR A 229 -0.98 12.81 12.24
C TYR A 229 -1.57 14.23 12.37
N HIS A 230 -0.77 15.30 12.17
CA HIS A 230 -1.27 16.67 12.22
C HIS A 230 -0.78 17.53 11.04
N ALA A 231 -1.63 18.47 10.58
CA ALA A 231 -1.32 19.32 9.44
C ALA A 231 -0.47 20.54 9.81
N SER A 232 0.62 20.70 9.08
CA SER A 232 1.53 21.85 9.11
C SER A 232 1.18 22.87 8.02
N SER A 233 2.17 23.63 7.52
CA SER A 233 1.97 24.70 6.52
C SER A 233 2.71 24.45 5.20
N VAL A 234 3.35 23.30 5.02
CA VAL A 234 4.22 23.01 3.86
C VAL A 234 3.59 21.96 2.94
N GLY A 235 3.23 22.36 1.72
CA GLY A 235 2.70 21.46 0.71
C GLY A 235 3.81 21.00 -0.24
N TYR A 236 3.84 19.71 -0.59
CA TYR A 236 4.77 19.22 -1.60
C TYR A 236 4.09 18.47 -2.74
N VAL A 237 4.78 18.46 -3.88
CA VAL A 237 4.44 17.63 -5.02
C VAL A 237 5.70 16.95 -5.54
N SER A 238 5.61 15.63 -5.70
CA SER A 238 6.71 14.77 -6.14
C SER A 238 6.27 13.88 -7.29
N LYS A 239 7.22 13.45 -8.13
CA LYS A 239 6.97 12.41 -9.14
C LYS A 239 7.13 11.00 -8.56
N SER A 240 8.14 10.82 -7.71
CA SER A 240 8.49 9.53 -7.09
C SER A 240 7.74 9.33 -5.77
N GLY A 241 7.02 8.21 -5.66
CA GLY A 241 6.33 7.84 -4.42
C GLY A 241 7.28 7.47 -3.28
N GLY A 242 8.43 6.87 -3.59
CA GLY A 242 9.47 6.57 -2.60
C GLY A 242 10.08 7.86 -2.04
N MET A 243 10.41 8.81 -2.92
CA MET A 243 10.93 10.11 -2.49
C MET A 243 9.86 10.94 -1.77
N SER A 244 8.57 10.76 -2.03
CA SER A 244 7.52 11.40 -1.23
C SER A 244 7.59 10.97 0.24
N ASN A 245 7.89 9.69 0.51
CA ASN A 245 8.05 9.24 1.89
C ASN A 245 9.33 9.78 2.54
N GLU A 246 10.41 9.91 1.76
CA GLU A 246 11.63 10.57 2.23
C GLU A 246 11.40 12.06 2.51
N LEU A 247 10.63 12.76 1.67
CA LEU A 247 10.23 14.14 1.91
C LEU A 247 9.39 14.27 3.18
N ASN A 248 8.51 13.31 3.49
CA ASN A 248 7.80 13.30 4.76
C ASN A 248 8.78 13.31 5.94
N ASN A 249 9.81 12.45 5.89
CA ASN A 249 10.84 12.38 6.92
C ASN A 249 11.64 13.71 7.00
N ILE A 250 12.17 14.18 5.88
CA ILE A 250 12.94 15.43 5.81
C ILE A 250 12.14 16.63 6.35
N LEU A 251 10.90 16.80 5.91
CA LEU A 251 10.04 17.91 6.33
C LEU A 251 9.63 17.80 7.80
N SER A 252 9.56 16.59 8.36
CA SER A 252 9.28 16.40 9.79
C SER A 252 10.48 16.72 10.70
N LEU A 253 11.70 16.59 10.17
CA LEU A 253 12.94 16.88 10.90
C LEU A 253 13.31 18.35 10.81
N MET A 254 13.24 18.93 9.61
CA MET A 254 13.64 20.32 9.35
C MET A 254 12.52 21.32 9.67
N MET A 255 11.27 20.86 9.72
CA MET A 255 10.09 21.70 9.92
C MET A 255 9.11 21.01 10.87
N ASN A 256 7.98 21.66 11.14
CA ASN A 256 6.93 21.07 11.97
C ASN A 256 5.99 20.17 11.13
N GLY A 257 6.53 19.34 10.24
CA GLY A 257 5.77 18.45 9.34
C GLY A 257 5.23 19.12 8.08
N MET A 258 4.20 18.52 7.48
CA MET A 258 3.65 18.90 6.17
C MET A 258 2.14 19.18 6.21
N TYR A 259 1.63 19.91 5.21
CA TYR A 259 0.20 20.20 5.03
C TYR A 259 -0.50 19.19 4.13
N GLU A 260 0.01 18.99 2.91
CA GLU A 260 -0.50 18.04 1.91
C GLU A 260 0.66 17.62 0.99
N GLY A 261 0.79 16.33 0.71
CA GLY A 261 1.84 15.80 -0.14
C GLY A 261 1.28 14.86 -1.17
N ILE A 262 1.62 15.11 -2.43
CA ILE A 262 1.08 14.34 -3.56
C ILE A 262 2.22 13.80 -4.40
N ALA A 263 2.20 12.49 -4.67
CA ALA A 263 2.99 11.87 -5.71
C ALA A 263 2.15 11.82 -7.01
N ILE A 264 2.53 12.57 -8.04
CA ILE A 264 1.79 12.57 -9.33
C ILE A 264 2.01 11.27 -10.13
N GLY A 265 3.10 10.56 -9.84
CA GLY A 265 3.46 9.28 -10.44
C GLY A 265 4.52 9.37 -11.53
N GLY A 266 5.21 8.25 -11.74
CA GLY A 266 6.37 8.15 -12.64
C GLY A 266 6.04 8.16 -14.14
N ASP A 267 4.76 8.11 -14.49
CA ASP A 267 4.31 7.92 -15.88
C ASP A 267 4.48 9.17 -16.78
N ARG A 268 4.65 8.95 -18.09
CA ARG A 268 4.85 10.04 -19.06
C ARG A 268 3.69 11.04 -19.11
N TYR A 269 2.47 10.55 -18.90
CA TYR A 269 1.24 11.33 -18.90
C TYR A 269 0.49 11.08 -17.59
N PRO A 270 0.86 11.78 -16.50
CA PRO A 270 0.12 11.68 -15.26
C PRO A 270 -1.27 12.32 -15.44
N GLY A 271 -2.25 11.82 -14.69
CA GLY A 271 -3.62 12.33 -14.65
C GLY A 271 -3.70 13.79 -14.20
N SER A 272 -2.80 14.16 -13.29
CA SER A 272 -2.59 15.52 -12.79
C SER A 272 -1.11 15.87 -12.84
N THR A 273 -0.80 17.13 -13.12
CA THR A 273 0.57 17.63 -13.29
C THR A 273 1.05 18.38 -12.06
N PHE A 274 2.34 18.71 -12.01
CA PHE A 274 2.91 19.54 -10.94
C PHE A 274 2.15 20.86 -10.76
N ILE A 275 1.88 21.54 -11.87
CA ILE A 275 1.22 22.84 -11.88
C ILE A 275 -0.20 22.72 -11.32
N ASP A 276 -0.93 21.65 -11.66
CA ASP A 276 -2.29 21.43 -11.15
C ASP A 276 -2.31 21.36 -9.62
N HIS A 277 -1.30 20.75 -8.97
CA HIS A 277 -1.23 20.70 -7.51
C HIS A 277 -0.64 21.98 -6.90
N LEU A 278 0.35 22.61 -7.54
CA LEU A 278 0.92 23.87 -7.06
C LEU A 278 -0.12 25.00 -7.06
N LEU A 279 -0.94 25.11 -8.11
CA LEU A 279 -2.03 26.10 -8.16
C LEU A 279 -3.08 25.86 -7.08
N ARG A 280 -3.37 24.59 -6.73
CA ARG A 280 -4.26 24.27 -5.61
C ARG A 280 -3.67 24.71 -4.28
N TYR A 281 -2.38 24.45 -4.08
CA TYR A 281 -1.70 24.83 -2.85
C TYR A 281 -1.58 26.35 -2.72
N GLU A 282 -1.28 27.07 -3.82
CA GLU A 282 -1.27 28.53 -3.85
C GLU A 282 -2.65 29.13 -3.52
N ALA A 283 -3.73 28.49 -3.98
CA ALA A 283 -5.09 28.90 -3.66
C ALA A 283 -5.52 28.58 -2.22
N ASP A 284 -4.84 27.66 -1.51
CA ASP A 284 -5.18 27.32 -0.13
C ASP A 284 -4.43 28.23 0.86
N PRO A 285 -5.14 29.07 1.64
CA PRO A 285 -4.48 29.98 2.58
C PRO A 285 -3.72 29.25 3.70
N GLN A 286 -3.94 27.95 3.92
CA GLN A 286 -3.22 27.17 4.92
C GLN A 286 -1.84 26.70 4.43
N CYS A 287 -1.62 26.64 3.12
CA CYS A 287 -0.33 26.26 2.55
C CYS A 287 0.52 27.52 2.36
N LYS A 288 1.65 27.60 3.06
CA LYS A 288 2.54 28.78 3.09
C LYS A 288 3.86 28.56 2.37
N MET A 289 4.26 27.31 2.22
CA MET A 289 5.48 26.92 1.55
C MET A 289 5.19 25.77 0.59
N LEU A 290 5.77 25.84 -0.60
CA LEU A 290 5.55 24.92 -1.70
C LEU A 290 6.88 24.24 -2.01
N VAL A 291 6.90 22.91 -1.99
CA VAL A 291 8.09 22.13 -2.34
C VAL A 291 7.79 21.29 -3.57
N LEU A 292 8.60 21.44 -4.61
CA LEU A 292 8.51 20.63 -5.83
C LEU A 292 9.73 19.74 -5.95
N LEU A 293 9.51 18.44 -6.07
CA LEU A 293 10.56 17.46 -6.34
C LEU A 293 10.28 16.72 -7.65
N GLY A 294 11.08 17.01 -8.67
CA GLY A 294 10.97 16.35 -9.96
C GLY A 294 12.08 15.32 -10.25
N GLU A 295 12.19 14.92 -11.52
CA GLU A 295 13.24 14.05 -12.07
C GLU A 295 13.78 14.51 -13.45
N VAL A 296 14.74 13.78 -14.04
CA VAL A 296 15.13 13.94 -15.46
C VAL A 296 13.90 13.72 -16.33
N GLY A 297 13.70 14.56 -17.35
CA GLY A 297 12.44 14.60 -18.10
C GLY A 297 11.33 15.41 -17.39
N ALA A 298 11.47 15.76 -16.10
CA ALA A 298 10.59 16.64 -15.33
C ALA A 298 11.21 17.23 -14.00
N SER A 299 12.17 18.17 -14.08
CA SER A 299 12.83 19.04 -13.03
C SER A 299 13.62 18.42 -11.85
N ALA A 300 14.64 19.07 -11.28
CA ALA A 300 15.31 18.75 -10.00
C ALA A 300 16.30 17.56 -9.93
N ILE A 301 15.89 16.28 -10.04
CA ILE A 301 16.78 15.11 -9.79
C ILE A 301 17.33 14.49 -11.08
N GLY A 302 18.54 13.93 -11.01
CA GLY A 302 19.20 13.14 -12.07
C GLY A 302 20.14 13.95 -12.97
N THR A 303 20.83 14.90 -12.35
CA THR A 303 21.94 15.68 -12.91
C THR A 303 23.11 14.81 -13.40
N CYS A 304 23.18 13.54 -12.97
CA CYS A 304 24.16 12.57 -13.46
C CYS A 304 23.95 12.14 -14.92
N ALA A 305 22.76 12.35 -15.49
CA ALA A 305 22.45 11.93 -16.87
C ALA A 305 23.46 12.48 -17.90
N LYS A 306 23.95 13.70 -17.70
CA LYS A 306 24.95 14.35 -18.56
C LYS A 306 26.36 13.76 -18.47
N MET A 307 26.64 12.98 -17.41
CA MET A 307 27.96 12.37 -17.19
C MET A 307 28.11 11.05 -17.97
N PHE A 308 27.02 10.52 -18.52
CA PHE A 308 27.04 9.33 -19.35
C PHE A 308 27.18 9.71 -20.81
N ASP A 309 27.99 8.96 -21.55
CA ASP A 309 28.19 9.16 -22.99
C ASP A 309 26.98 8.73 -23.83
N MET A 310 26.06 7.94 -23.25
CA MET A 310 24.86 7.42 -23.91
C MET A 310 23.60 7.88 -23.18
N GLU A 311 22.49 7.93 -23.91
CA GLU A 311 21.16 8.14 -23.34
C GLU A 311 20.78 6.99 -22.41
N VAL A 312 20.59 7.29 -21.12
CA VAL A 312 20.18 6.32 -20.11
C VAL A 312 18.72 6.53 -19.73
N GLN A 313 17.91 5.49 -19.93
CA GLN A 313 16.55 5.41 -19.39
C GLN A 313 16.61 4.95 -17.93
N PHE A 314 16.29 5.84 -16.99
CA PHE A 314 16.14 5.50 -15.58
C PHE A 314 14.78 4.81 -15.31
N GLY A 315 14.55 4.35 -14.08
CA GLY A 315 13.45 3.43 -13.74
C GLY A 315 12.02 3.93 -14.02
N HIS A 316 11.74 5.23 -14.00
CA HIS A 316 10.42 5.76 -14.34
C HIS A 316 10.23 5.90 -15.85
N THR A 317 9.01 5.70 -16.36
CA THR A 317 8.78 5.60 -17.82
C THR A 317 9.11 6.88 -18.62
N ARG A 318 9.31 8.03 -17.95
CA ARG A 318 9.76 9.30 -18.54
C ARG A 318 11.07 9.84 -17.95
N SER A 319 11.82 9.05 -17.19
CA SER A 319 13.14 9.47 -16.70
C SER A 319 14.22 9.23 -17.74
N MET A 320 14.11 9.94 -18.86
CA MET A 320 15.06 10.02 -19.98
C MET A 320 14.90 11.41 -20.59
N ALA A 321 16.00 12.04 -20.98
CA ALA A 321 15.97 13.35 -21.62
C ALA A 321 16.14 13.17 -23.13
N ASP A 322 15.10 13.50 -23.91
CA ASP A 322 15.16 13.45 -25.37
C ASP A 322 15.85 14.72 -25.94
N SER A 323 16.07 15.75 -25.12
CA SER A 323 16.69 17.01 -25.51
C SER A 323 17.39 17.70 -24.34
N GLU A 324 18.30 18.65 -24.63
CA GLU A 324 19.02 19.43 -23.61
C GLU A 324 18.07 20.16 -22.65
N MET A 325 16.95 20.69 -23.16
CA MET A 325 15.92 21.35 -22.35
C MET A 325 15.22 20.40 -21.37
N GLU A 326 15.22 19.09 -21.63
CA GLU A 326 14.61 18.09 -20.76
C GLU A 326 15.52 17.64 -19.61
N THR A 327 16.82 17.97 -19.67
CA THR A 327 17.78 17.66 -18.61
C THR A 327 17.43 18.33 -17.27
N ALA A 328 17.83 17.70 -16.17
CA ALA A 328 17.61 18.26 -14.83
C ALA A 328 18.34 19.60 -14.65
N ASP A 329 19.58 19.70 -15.12
CA ASP A 329 20.40 20.92 -15.02
C ASP A 329 19.78 22.13 -15.72
N ALA A 330 19.32 21.96 -16.97
CA ALA A 330 18.70 23.05 -17.72
C ALA A 330 17.45 23.56 -16.98
N LYS A 331 16.65 22.65 -16.43
CA LYS A 331 15.45 23.00 -15.65
C LYS A 331 15.79 23.69 -14.34
N ASN A 332 16.80 23.22 -13.61
CA ASN A 332 17.24 23.84 -12.36
C ASN A 332 17.73 25.28 -12.60
N LYS A 333 18.51 25.50 -13.68
CA LYS A 333 18.95 26.85 -14.08
C LYS A 333 17.77 27.78 -14.40
N VAL A 334 16.78 27.30 -15.16
CA VAL A 334 15.60 28.09 -15.52
C VAL A 334 14.73 28.37 -14.30
N MET A 335 14.54 27.40 -13.40
CA MET A 335 13.79 27.58 -12.16
C MET A 335 14.48 28.59 -11.24
N HIS A 336 15.80 28.50 -11.08
CA HIS A 336 16.57 29.47 -10.33
C HIS A 336 16.44 30.89 -10.93
N ALA A 337 16.53 31.02 -12.26
CA ALA A 337 16.32 32.30 -12.95
C ALA A 337 14.89 32.85 -12.81
N ALA A 338 13.89 31.97 -12.65
CA ALA A 338 12.50 32.35 -12.39
C ALA A 338 12.22 32.70 -10.92
N GLY A 339 13.22 32.67 -10.04
CA GLY A 339 13.10 33.04 -8.62
C GLY A 339 12.73 31.89 -7.68
N PHE A 340 12.81 30.63 -8.14
CA PHE A 340 12.67 29.47 -7.25
C PHE A 340 13.93 29.34 -6.39
N VAL A 341 13.75 28.89 -5.15
CA VAL A 341 14.88 28.50 -4.30
C VAL A 341 15.30 27.08 -4.69
N VAL A 342 16.43 26.96 -5.39
CA VAL A 342 16.93 25.70 -5.93
C VAL A 342 18.30 25.39 -5.30
N PRO A 343 18.47 24.27 -4.58
CA PRO A 343 19.78 23.87 -4.05
C PRO A 343 20.70 23.39 -5.18
N GLU A 344 22.03 23.45 -4.98
CA GLU A 344 22.97 22.94 -5.98
C GLU A 344 22.96 21.41 -6.02
N THR A 345 22.84 20.79 -4.84
CA THR A 345 22.80 19.35 -4.67
C THR A 345 21.60 18.90 -3.85
N PHE A 346 21.21 17.62 -3.99
CA PHE A 346 20.13 17.06 -3.18
C PHE A 346 20.47 17.06 -1.67
N LYS A 347 21.75 17.01 -1.30
CA LYS A 347 22.19 17.04 0.10
C LYS A 347 21.94 18.40 0.75
N GLU A 348 22.14 19.49 0.01
CA GLU A 348 21.87 20.85 0.49
C GLU A 348 20.37 21.17 0.60
N LEU A 349 19.50 20.33 0.02
CA LEU A 349 18.06 20.52 0.11
C LEU A 349 17.60 20.66 1.57
N LEU A 350 18.19 19.90 2.51
CA LEU A 350 17.87 19.99 3.93
C LEU A 350 18.07 21.41 4.48
N HIS A 351 19.26 21.97 4.25
CA HIS A 351 19.64 23.29 4.75
C HIS A 351 18.77 24.39 4.12
N VAL A 352 18.56 24.32 2.80
CA VAL A 352 17.73 25.29 2.08
C VAL A 352 16.27 25.25 2.56
N LEU A 353 15.73 24.06 2.83
CA LEU A 353 14.38 23.90 3.36
C LEU A 353 14.25 24.48 4.77
N GLU A 354 15.22 24.22 5.65
CA GLU A 354 15.25 24.77 7.00
C GLU A 354 15.35 26.31 6.98
N GLU A 355 16.30 26.87 6.23
CA GLU A 355 16.50 28.32 6.11
C GLU A 355 15.26 29.03 5.57
N THR A 356 14.63 28.48 4.53
CA THR A 356 13.40 29.07 3.96
C THR A 356 12.24 29.01 4.93
N TYR A 357 12.06 27.91 5.66
CA TYR A 357 11.02 27.77 6.69
C TYR A 357 11.23 28.76 7.84
N GLU A 358 12.46 28.86 8.38
CA GLU A 358 12.78 29.83 9.43
C GLU A 358 12.51 31.27 8.99
N ASN A 359 12.86 31.60 7.75
CA ASN A 359 12.61 32.94 7.20
C ASN A 359 11.12 33.25 7.12
N LEU A 360 10.27 32.25 6.81
CA LEU A 360 8.82 32.40 6.81
C LEU A 360 8.24 32.53 8.24
N VAL A 361 8.81 31.83 9.21
CA VAL A 361 8.46 31.96 10.64
C VAL A 361 8.85 33.34 11.16
N LYS A 362 10.07 33.82 10.87
CA LYS A 362 10.56 35.17 11.24
C LYS A 362 9.69 36.28 10.65
N LYS A 363 9.18 36.09 9.43
CA LYS A 363 8.22 37.01 8.78
C LYS A 363 6.78 36.90 9.32
N GLY A 364 6.49 35.94 10.20
CA GLY A 364 5.16 35.70 10.75
C GLY A 364 4.16 35.10 9.75
N VAL A 365 4.62 34.62 8.59
CA VAL A 365 3.77 34.00 7.56
C VAL A 365 3.35 32.60 8.00
N VAL A 366 4.27 31.87 8.64
CA VAL A 366 4.03 30.57 9.25
C VAL A 366 4.00 30.73 10.75
N VAL A 367 2.94 30.25 11.38
CA VAL A 367 2.82 30.17 12.84
C VAL A 367 2.90 28.69 13.23
N PRO A 368 4.02 28.22 13.81
CA PRO A 368 4.16 26.84 14.25
C PRO A 368 3.08 26.49 15.27
N LYS A 369 2.35 25.41 15.03
CA LYS A 369 1.38 24.86 15.99
C LYS A 369 2.09 24.02 17.04
N ALA A 370 1.54 23.99 18.25
CA ALA A 370 2.01 23.09 19.29
C ALA A 370 1.81 21.63 18.85
N GLU A 371 2.82 20.80 19.12
CA GLU A 371 2.77 19.36 18.86
C GLU A 371 1.74 18.71 19.79
N MET A 372 0.95 17.79 19.26
CA MET A 372 -0.03 17.01 20.01
C MET A 372 0.38 15.55 19.98
N ASP A 373 0.34 14.87 21.12
CA ASP A 373 0.65 13.44 21.14
C ASP A 373 -0.45 12.64 20.43
N PRO A 374 -0.08 11.75 19.49
CA PRO A 374 -1.06 10.87 18.86
C PRO A 374 -1.61 9.85 19.86
N PRO A 375 -2.84 9.35 19.65
CA PRO A 375 -3.39 8.28 20.47
C PRO A 375 -2.56 7.01 20.30
N VAL A 376 -2.41 6.27 21.39
CA VAL A 376 -1.62 5.04 21.42
C VAL A 376 -2.37 3.93 20.66
N ILE A 377 -1.73 3.37 19.63
CA ILE A 377 -2.21 2.18 18.92
C ILE A 377 -1.47 0.96 19.45
N PRO A 378 -2.18 -0.12 19.86
CA PRO A 378 -1.53 -1.36 20.25
C PRO A 378 -0.69 -1.96 19.11
N MET A 379 0.49 -2.47 19.44
CA MET A 379 1.33 -3.15 18.48
C MET A 379 0.67 -4.43 17.97
N TYR A 380 0.82 -4.72 16.68
CA TYR A 380 0.36 -5.97 16.10
C TYR A 380 1.03 -7.18 16.74
N TYR A 381 0.21 -8.17 17.09
CA TYR A 381 0.68 -9.44 17.65
C TYR A 381 1.80 -10.08 16.81
N LYS A 382 1.63 -10.13 15.48
CA LYS A 382 2.63 -10.72 14.58
C LYS A 382 3.95 -9.97 14.61
N TRP A 383 3.89 -8.63 14.63
CA TRP A 383 5.07 -7.77 14.70
C TRP A 383 5.81 -7.92 16.03
N ALA A 384 5.08 -7.94 17.14
CA ALA A 384 5.64 -8.18 18.46
C ALA A 384 6.30 -9.57 18.57
N GLN A 385 5.75 -10.58 17.90
CA GLN A 385 6.33 -11.92 17.82
C GLN A 385 7.61 -11.94 16.97
N GLU A 386 7.62 -11.26 15.81
CA GLU A 386 8.79 -11.15 14.92
C GLU A 386 9.95 -10.40 15.60
N LEU A 387 9.65 -9.40 16.42
CA LEU A 387 10.64 -8.68 17.24
C LEU A 387 11.07 -9.44 18.51
N GLY A 388 10.44 -10.58 18.82
CA GLY A 388 10.72 -11.36 20.03
C GLY A 388 10.26 -10.70 21.33
N LEU A 389 9.39 -9.68 21.26
CA LEU A 389 8.84 -8.99 22.43
C LEU A 389 7.81 -9.85 23.18
N ILE A 390 7.13 -10.75 22.46
CA ILE A 390 6.17 -11.69 23.01
C ILE A 390 6.47 -13.10 22.52
N CYS A 391 6.27 -14.07 23.40
CA CYS A 391 6.33 -15.50 23.07
C CYS A 391 4.93 -16.08 23.24
N LYS A 392 4.38 -16.70 22.19
CA LYS A 392 3.16 -17.50 22.32
C LYS A 392 3.54 -18.97 22.41
N PRO A 393 3.08 -19.69 23.45
CA PRO A 393 3.29 -21.13 23.52
C PRO A 393 2.63 -21.80 22.31
N THR A 394 3.40 -22.59 21.55
CA THR A 394 2.95 -23.38 20.38
C THR A 394 2.03 -24.55 20.73
N VAL A 395 1.64 -24.66 22.01
CA VAL A 395 1.02 -25.83 22.65
C VAL A 395 -0.36 -26.20 22.10
N ALA A 396 -0.95 -25.43 21.18
CA ALA A 396 -2.25 -25.76 20.61
C ALA A 396 -2.23 -27.01 19.73
N PHE A 397 -1.19 -27.22 18.91
CA PHE A 397 -1.05 -28.37 18.02
C PHE A 397 0.42 -28.71 17.77
N ILE A 398 0.75 -30.00 17.79
CA ILE A 398 2.09 -30.51 17.47
C ILE A 398 1.97 -31.39 16.21
N PHE A 399 2.66 -31.00 15.14
CA PHE A 399 2.71 -31.75 13.90
C PHE A 399 4.09 -32.39 13.74
N THR A 400 4.13 -33.72 13.59
CA THR A 400 5.38 -34.49 13.46
C THR A 400 5.49 -35.26 12.15
N ILE A 401 4.40 -35.34 11.39
CA ILE A 401 4.30 -36.18 10.18
C ILE A 401 4.55 -35.42 8.87
N GLY A 402 4.69 -34.09 8.92
CA GLY A 402 5.01 -33.30 7.76
C GLY A 402 5.14 -31.81 8.10
N ASP A 403 5.90 -31.09 7.29
CA ASP A 403 6.08 -29.65 7.35
C ASP A 403 5.89 -29.03 5.96
N GLU A 404 4.84 -28.21 5.83
CA GLU A 404 4.50 -27.47 4.63
C GLU A 404 4.88 -25.97 4.71
N CYS A 405 5.45 -25.52 5.83
CA CYS A 405 5.79 -24.11 6.04
C CYS A 405 7.06 -23.68 5.26
N GLY A 406 7.89 -24.65 4.86
CA GLY A 406 9.14 -24.43 4.15
C GLY A 406 8.97 -24.09 2.67
N GLN A 407 10.10 -24.03 1.95
CA GLN A 407 10.11 -23.85 0.49
C GLN A 407 9.61 -25.09 -0.26
N GLU A 408 9.80 -26.27 0.34
CA GLU A 408 9.33 -27.56 -0.18
C GLU A 408 8.57 -28.27 0.93
N LEU A 409 7.59 -29.08 0.53
CA LEU A 409 6.92 -30.00 1.44
C LEU A 409 7.95 -31.00 1.98
N VAL A 410 8.03 -31.11 3.30
CA VAL A 410 8.83 -32.13 4.00
C VAL A 410 7.86 -33.17 4.51
N CYS A 411 7.93 -34.37 3.95
CA CYS A 411 7.34 -35.57 4.54
C CYS A 411 8.37 -36.17 5.50
N PRO A 412 8.02 -36.93 6.55
CA PRO A 412 8.84 -37.19 7.75
C PRO A 412 10.38 -37.17 7.55
N GLY A 413 11.00 -35.98 7.62
CA GLY A 413 12.45 -35.77 7.46
C GLY A 413 13.01 -35.77 6.03
N MET A 414 12.21 -36.05 5.00
CA MET A 414 12.56 -36.07 3.58
C MET A 414 11.82 -34.98 2.79
N ARG A 415 12.56 -34.25 1.94
CA ARG A 415 11.93 -33.31 1.01
C ARG A 415 11.15 -34.09 -0.04
N ILE A 416 10.02 -33.52 -0.48
CA ILE A 416 9.20 -34.14 -1.52
C ILE A 416 10.00 -34.43 -2.82
N SER A 417 10.96 -33.57 -3.14
CA SER A 417 11.88 -33.74 -4.28
C SER A 417 12.75 -35.00 -4.13
N ASP A 418 13.23 -35.29 -2.92
CA ASP A 418 14.03 -36.48 -2.62
C ASP A 418 13.15 -37.75 -2.65
N VAL A 419 11.89 -37.65 -2.21
CA VAL A 419 10.92 -38.76 -2.30
C VAL A 419 10.71 -39.22 -3.75
N PHE A 420 10.60 -38.28 -4.69
CA PHE A 420 10.49 -38.64 -6.11
C PHE A 420 11.81 -39.11 -6.72
N LYS A 421 12.94 -38.54 -6.28
CA LYS A 421 14.27 -38.91 -6.80
C LYS A 421 14.66 -40.34 -6.40
N GLU A 422 14.28 -40.76 -5.21
CA GLU A 422 14.58 -42.08 -4.67
C GLU A 422 13.53 -43.14 -5.05
N ASP A 423 12.49 -42.76 -5.81
CA ASP A 423 11.39 -43.63 -6.27
C ASP A 423 10.81 -44.52 -5.15
N ILE A 424 10.54 -43.89 -3.99
CA ILE A 424 10.23 -44.61 -2.75
C ILE A 424 8.79 -45.21 -2.77
N GLY A 425 7.98 -44.82 -3.75
CA GLY A 425 6.60 -45.30 -3.92
C GLY A 425 5.59 -44.66 -2.96
N LEU A 426 4.32 -45.09 -3.03
CA LEU A 426 3.22 -44.51 -2.26
C LEU A 426 3.40 -44.71 -0.75
N SER A 427 3.97 -45.86 -0.37
CA SER A 427 4.18 -46.25 1.02
C SER A 427 5.56 -45.87 1.57
N GLY A 428 6.44 -45.35 0.70
CA GLY A 428 7.82 -44.96 1.00
C GLY A 428 7.98 -43.76 1.90
N VAL A 429 6.94 -42.95 2.00
CA VAL A 429 6.91 -41.69 2.75
C VAL A 429 7.15 -41.90 4.27
N ALA A 430 7.01 -43.14 4.76
CA ALA A 430 7.27 -43.51 6.16
C ALA A 430 8.73 -43.94 6.45
N SER A 431 9.67 -43.73 5.52
CA SER A 431 11.10 -44.09 5.69
C SER A 431 11.33 -45.57 6.03
N LEU A 432 10.50 -46.45 5.45
CA LEU A 432 10.55 -47.89 5.65
C LEU A 432 11.49 -48.57 4.65
N PRO A 433 12.05 -49.75 4.98
CA PRO A 433 12.81 -50.56 4.02
C PRO A 433 11.97 -50.89 2.77
N THR A 434 12.63 -51.02 1.62
CA THR A 434 11.98 -51.24 0.31
C THR A 434 11.09 -52.49 0.23
N TRP A 435 11.38 -53.53 1.02
CA TRP A 435 10.52 -54.72 1.08
C TRP A 435 9.20 -54.41 1.81
N ALA A 436 9.24 -53.56 2.84
CA ALA A 436 8.09 -53.19 3.64
C ALA A 436 7.17 -52.24 2.87
N THR A 437 7.73 -51.29 2.12
CA THR A 437 6.96 -50.39 1.25
C THR A 437 6.21 -51.18 0.18
N LYS A 438 6.88 -52.12 -0.51
CA LYS A 438 6.26 -53.02 -1.49
C LYS A 438 5.21 -53.94 -0.88
N PHE A 439 5.44 -54.43 0.35
CA PHE A 439 4.46 -55.25 1.06
C PHE A 439 3.18 -54.44 1.35
N ILE A 440 3.30 -53.20 1.83
CA ILE A 440 2.15 -52.32 2.08
C ILE A 440 1.41 -52.04 0.77
N GLU A 441 2.12 -51.73 -0.31
CA GLU A 441 1.50 -51.53 -1.63
C GLU A 441 0.76 -52.78 -2.12
N MET A 442 1.33 -53.97 -1.92
CA MET A 442 0.67 -55.23 -2.24
C MET A 442 -0.60 -55.45 -1.42
N VAL A 443 -0.56 -55.17 -0.11
CA VAL A 443 -1.75 -55.25 0.75
C VAL A 443 -2.83 -54.29 0.26
N LEU A 444 -2.48 -53.03 -0.04
CA LEU A 444 -3.42 -52.04 -0.57
C LEU A 444 -4.09 -52.54 -1.87
N MET A 445 -3.31 -53.09 -2.79
CA MET A 445 -3.83 -53.67 -4.05
C MET A 445 -4.80 -54.83 -3.80
N LEU A 446 -4.46 -55.76 -2.89
CA LEU A 446 -5.31 -56.91 -2.58
C LEU A 446 -6.60 -56.53 -1.83
N THR A 447 -6.55 -55.48 -1.00
CA THR A 447 -7.71 -55.04 -0.20
C THR A 447 -8.59 -54.01 -0.90
N THR A 448 -8.28 -53.63 -2.15
CA THR A 448 -8.94 -52.51 -2.84
C THR A 448 -10.46 -52.72 -2.97
N ASP A 449 -10.92 -53.94 -3.28
CA ASP A 449 -12.35 -54.26 -3.29
C ASP A 449 -12.58 -55.77 -3.08
N HIS A 450 -13.69 -56.13 -2.44
CA HIS A 450 -14.08 -57.52 -2.21
C HIS A 450 -15.60 -57.70 -2.34
N SER A 451 -16.11 -57.50 -3.56
CA SER A 451 -17.52 -57.68 -3.94
C SER A 451 -18.50 -56.68 -3.33
N PRO A 452 -19.57 -56.27 -4.06
CA PRO A 452 -20.55 -55.29 -3.60
C PRO A 452 -21.44 -55.77 -2.44
N THR A 453 -21.24 -56.99 -1.94
CA THR A 453 -22.02 -57.60 -0.86
C THR A 453 -21.48 -57.29 0.54
N VAL A 454 -20.28 -56.70 0.65
CA VAL A 454 -19.70 -56.35 1.95
C VAL A 454 -20.36 -55.10 2.55
N SER A 455 -20.44 -55.06 3.88
CA SER A 455 -21.17 -54.04 4.63
C SER A 455 -20.76 -52.60 4.28
N GLY A 456 -19.45 -52.33 4.20
CA GLY A 456 -18.92 -51.01 3.85
C GLY A 456 -19.34 -50.56 2.46
N TYR A 457 -19.33 -51.46 1.48
CA TYR A 457 -19.76 -51.17 0.11
C TYR A 457 -21.25 -50.81 0.07
N VAL A 458 -22.09 -51.59 0.74
CA VAL A 458 -23.54 -51.34 0.84
C VAL A 458 -23.83 -49.99 1.50
N GLN A 459 -23.10 -49.66 2.58
CA GLN A 459 -23.24 -48.37 3.28
C GLN A 459 -22.87 -47.15 2.41
N VAL A 460 -21.93 -47.29 1.47
CA VAL A 460 -21.58 -46.22 0.52
C VAL A 460 -22.54 -46.18 -0.67
N LEU A 461 -22.93 -47.35 -1.19
CA LEU A 461 -23.74 -47.47 -2.40
C LEU A 461 -25.17 -46.91 -2.24
N TYR A 462 -25.83 -47.19 -1.11
CA TYR A 462 -27.21 -46.76 -0.89
C TYR A 462 -27.35 -45.21 -0.84
N PRO A 463 -26.56 -44.48 -0.05
CA PRO A 463 -26.57 -43.01 -0.06
C PRO A 463 -26.19 -42.43 -1.43
N ALA A 464 -25.15 -42.98 -2.09
CA ALA A 464 -24.73 -42.52 -3.41
C ALA A 464 -25.85 -42.68 -4.46
N ARG A 465 -26.56 -43.81 -4.46
CA ARG A 465 -27.71 -44.04 -5.34
C ARG A 465 -28.89 -43.13 -5.01
N THR A 466 -29.09 -42.80 -3.73
CA THR A 466 -30.17 -41.92 -3.28
C THR A 466 -29.92 -40.47 -3.72
N LEU A 467 -28.69 -39.98 -3.57
CA LEU A 467 -28.23 -38.68 -4.08
C LEU A 467 -28.31 -38.60 -5.62
N LEU A 468 -27.86 -39.63 -6.33
CA LEU A 468 -27.92 -39.65 -7.80
C LEU A 468 -29.37 -39.70 -8.33
N ARG A 469 -30.29 -40.33 -7.60
CA ARG A 469 -31.72 -40.34 -7.92
C ARG A 469 -32.42 -39.01 -7.62
N SER A 470 -31.97 -38.24 -6.63
CA SER A 470 -32.53 -36.91 -6.35
C SER A 470 -32.03 -35.82 -7.30
N ILE A 471 -30.85 -36.00 -7.90
CA ILE A 471 -30.26 -35.07 -8.89
C ILE A 471 -30.84 -35.26 -10.31
N THR A 472 -31.53 -36.38 -10.57
CA THR A 472 -32.24 -36.60 -11.84
C THR A 472 -33.73 -36.27 -11.68
N PRO A 473 -34.18 -35.04 -12.01
CA PRO A 473 -35.61 -34.75 -12.05
C PRO A 473 -36.23 -35.57 -13.19
N SER A 474 -36.98 -36.60 -12.80
CA SER A 474 -38.04 -37.27 -13.55
C SER A 474 -38.15 -36.94 -15.06
N SER A 475 -37.28 -37.51 -15.90
CA SER A 475 -37.52 -37.61 -17.35
C SER A 475 -38.28 -38.88 -17.75
N ARG A 476 -38.75 -39.69 -16.79
CA ARG A 476 -39.59 -40.89 -17.02
C ARG A 476 -41.10 -40.60 -17.04
N ARG A 477 -41.53 -39.45 -17.56
CA ARG A 477 -42.92 -39.18 -17.94
C ARG A 477 -43.00 -38.60 -19.36
N ALA A 478 -42.34 -39.23 -20.33
CA ALA A 478 -42.48 -38.86 -21.74
C ALA A 478 -42.04 -39.95 -22.75
N GLN A 479 -42.44 -41.21 -22.54
CA GLN A 479 -42.56 -42.22 -23.61
C GLN A 479 -43.70 -43.15 -23.13
N GLY A 480 -44.90 -43.18 -23.71
CA GLY A 480 -45.23 -43.12 -25.12
C GLY A 480 -45.66 -44.53 -25.52
N LYS A 481 -46.99 -44.76 -25.54
CA LYS A 481 -47.73 -45.91 -26.07
C LYS A 481 -46.95 -46.81 -27.05
N ILE A 482 -46.90 -48.11 -26.78
CA ILE A 482 -47.68 -49.20 -27.41
C ILE A 482 -47.52 -50.45 -26.55
#